data_AF-A0A1Y1WMQ4-F1
#
_entry.id   AF-A0A1Y1WMQ4-F1
#
_cell.length_a   1.000
_cell.length_b   1.000
_cell.length_c   1.000
_cell.angle_alpha   90.00
_cell.angle_beta   90.00
_cell.angle_gamma   90.00
#
_symmetry.space_group_name_H-M   'P 1'
#
loop_
_entity.id
_entity.type
_entity.pdbx_description
1 polymer ?
#
loop_
_entity_poly.entity_id
_entity_poly.type
_entity_poly.pdbx_seq_one_letter_code
_entity_poly.pdbx_strand_id
1 'polypeptide(L)'
;MSLAQEKKRKIDSIWEEMNAPSERPAKAARPEAPRPESAAPQAENSRPQDDGKEVRRAAPRRRASRFSKIAEMVEQRRAKKENTLDKARREWSGFVAEQGIREDLDQANKDGFVERQEFLSRVNERTYERSRQK
;
A
#
# COMPACT_ATOMS: atom_id res chain seq x y z
N MET A 1 -42.72 11.46 -11.04
CA MET A 1 -41.80 10.77 -11.97
C MET A 1 -41.61 9.34 -11.48
N SER A 2 -41.21 8.41 -12.34
CA SER A 2 -41.08 7.00 -11.92
C SER A 2 -39.92 6.84 -10.93
N LEU A 3 -40.14 6.14 -9.81
CA LEU A 3 -39.12 5.80 -8.80
C LEU A 3 -37.86 5.15 -9.40
N ALA A 4 -37.98 4.45 -10.53
CA ALA A 4 -36.85 3.87 -11.24
C ALA A 4 -35.97 4.93 -11.92
N GLN A 5 -36.59 6.01 -12.41
CA GLN A 5 -35.89 7.13 -13.06
C GLN A 5 -35.13 7.96 -12.03
N GLU A 6 -35.69 8.17 -10.84
CA GLU A 6 -35.03 8.86 -9.74
C GLU A 6 -33.82 8.09 -9.21
N LYS A 7 -33.92 6.76 -9.10
CA LYS A 7 -32.79 5.90 -8.72
C LYS A 7 -31.68 5.93 -9.76
N LYS A 8 -32.00 5.86 -11.05
CA LYS A 8 -31.00 5.94 -12.13
C LYS A 8 -30.27 7.29 -12.09
N ARG A 9 -31.02 8.40 -11.99
CA ARG A 9 -30.43 9.76 -11.88
C ARG A 9 -29.50 9.91 -10.68
N LYS A 10 -29.85 9.30 -9.54
CA LYS A 10 -29.01 9.32 -8.34
C LYS A 10 -27.73 8.52 -8.52
N ILE A 11 -27.78 7.38 -9.21
CA ILE A 11 -26.60 6.57 -9.53
C ILE A 11 -25.69 7.30 -10.50
N ASP A 12 -26.25 7.87 -11.57
CA ASP A 12 -25.51 8.62 -12.58
C ASP A 12 -24.83 9.86 -11.96
N SER A 13 -25.50 10.58 -11.06
CA SER A 13 -24.94 11.73 -10.34
C SER A 13 -23.77 11.37 -9.42
N ILE A 14 -23.81 10.21 -8.75
CA ILE A 14 -22.70 9.73 -7.91
C ILE A 14 -21.50 9.34 -8.78
N TRP A 15 -21.76 8.70 -9.93
CA TRP A 15 -20.72 8.31 -10.86
C TRP A 15 -20.00 9.54 -11.47
N GLU A 16 -20.76 10.58 -11.82
CA GLU A 16 -20.21 11.85 -12.29
C GLU A 16 -19.41 12.57 -11.20
N GLU A 17 -19.91 12.64 -9.96
CA GLU A 17 -19.19 13.28 -8.83
C GLU A 17 -17.86 12.61 -8.54
N MET A 18 -17.81 11.27 -8.61
CA MET A 18 -16.60 10.50 -8.32
C MET A 18 -15.54 10.57 -9.42
N ASN A 19 -15.95 10.74 -10.68
CA ASN A 19 -15.04 10.86 -11.83
C ASN A 19 -14.78 12.32 -12.23
N ALA A 20 -15.48 13.27 -11.61
CA ALA A 20 -15.17 14.68 -11.77
C ALA A 20 -13.73 14.92 -11.30
N PRO A 21 -12.87 15.53 -12.13
CA PRO A 21 -11.53 15.90 -11.71
C PRO A 21 -11.67 16.88 -10.55
N SER A 22 -11.25 16.50 -9.34
CA SER A 22 -11.23 17.45 -8.23
C SER A 22 -10.26 18.56 -8.60
N GLU A 23 -10.77 19.74 -8.95
CA GLU A 23 -9.97 20.95 -9.01
C GLU A 23 -9.59 21.32 -7.57
N ARG A 24 -8.63 20.58 -7.02
CA ARG A 24 -7.82 21.11 -5.92
C ARG A 24 -7.04 22.25 -6.56
N PRO A 25 -7.23 23.51 -6.14
CA PRO A 25 -6.42 24.60 -6.65
C PRO A 25 -4.97 24.21 -6.45
N ALA A 26 -4.19 24.26 -7.52
CA ALA A 26 -2.75 24.04 -7.50
C ALA A 26 -2.17 25.00 -6.46
N LYS A 27 -1.96 24.49 -5.23
CA LYS A 27 -1.35 25.22 -4.15
C LYS A 27 0.11 25.40 -4.57
N ALA A 28 0.35 26.60 -5.10
CA ALA A 28 1.60 27.31 -5.19
C ALA A 28 2.82 26.58 -4.62
N ALA A 29 3.87 26.49 -5.45
CA ALA A 29 5.27 26.42 -5.08
C ALA A 29 5.53 26.19 -3.58
N ARG A 30 5.77 24.94 -3.21
CA ARG A 30 6.25 24.58 -1.88
C ARG A 30 7.66 25.18 -1.73
N PRO A 31 7.91 26.18 -0.86
CA PRO A 31 9.28 26.53 -0.52
C PRO A 31 9.89 25.35 0.23
N GLU A 32 11.10 25.01 -0.19
CA GLU A 32 11.97 24.01 0.41
C GLU A 32 12.18 24.36 1.89
N ALA A 33 11.77 23.46 2.79
CA ALA A 33 12.13 23.52 4.21
C ALA A 33 12.99 22.29 4.52
N PRO A 34 14.09 22.47 5.27
CA PRO A 34 15.19 21.51 5.34
C PRO A 34 14.78 20.22 6.04
N ARG A 35 15.27 19.09 5.51
CA ARG A 35 15.26 17.79 6.18
C ARG A 35 16.10 17.87 7.46
N PRO A 36 15.59 17.49 8.64
CA PRO A 36 16.47 17.15 9.74
C PRO A 36 17.02 15.74 9.52
N GLU A 37 18.34 15.69 9.33
CA GLU A 37 19.16 14.49 9.34
C GLU A 37 19.14 13.82 10.71
N SER A 38 19.20 12.48 10.66
CA SER A 38 19.94 11.59 11.56
C SER A 38 20.51 12.18 12.86
N ALA A 39 19.89 11.83 14.00
CA ALA A 39 20.59 11.76 15.29
C ALA A 39 19.84 10.86 16.29
N ALA A 40 20.26 9.62 16.41
CA ALA A 40 20.24 8.89 17.69
C ALA A 40 21.72 8.79 18.13
N PRO A 41 22.04 9.00 19.42
CA PRO A 41 22.03 7.85 20.33
C PRO A 41 21.61 8.14 21.79
N GLN A 42 21.09 7.09 22.40
CA GLN A 42 21.28 6.61 23.79
C GLN A 42 21.17 7.59 24.97
N ALA A 43 20.21 7.30 25.86
CA ALA A 43 20.41 7.45 27.30
C ALA A 43 19.61 6.38 28.05
N GLU A 44 20.35 5.55 28.80
CA GLU A 44 19.87 4.74 29.91
C GLU A 44 19.10 5.60 30.90
N ASN A 45 17.98 5.11 31.47
CA ASN A 45 17.95 4.93 32.93
C ASN A 45 16.72 4.14 33.41
N SER A 46 17.02 3.15 34.24
CA SER A 46 16.30 2.74 35.46
C SER A 46 14.83 2.32 35.36
N ARG A 47 14.69 0.99 35.35
CA ARG A 47 13.64 0.19 36.02
C ARG A 47 13.31 0.77 37.41
N PRO A 48 12.04 0.77 37.80
CA PRO A 48 11.67 0.17 39.08
C PRO A 48 10.73 -1.01 38.84
N GLN A 49 11.13 -2.15 39.40
CA GLN A 49 10.21 -3.22 39.75
C GLN A 49 9.25 -2.67 40.81
N ASP A 50 7.95 -2.77 40.55
CA ASP A 50 6.94 -2.72 41.59
C ASP A 50 6.06 -3.96 41.43
N ASP A 51 6.35 -4.96 42.25
CA ASP A 51 5.61 -6.19 42.42
C ASP A 51 4.27 -5.88 43.13
N GLY A 52 3.31 -5.37 42.37
CA GLY A 52 1.94 -5.14 42.82
C GLY A 52 0.94 -6.09 42.17
N LYS A 53 0.85 -7.34 42.67
CA LYS A 53 -0.20 -8.29 42.27
C LYS A 53 -1.54 -7.89 42.91
N GLU A 54 -2.13 -6.79 42.46
CA GLU A 54 -3.51 -6.43 42.78
C GLU A 54 -4.46 -7.34 42.00
N VAL A 55 -5.06 -8.30 42.69
CA VAL A 55 -6.21 -9.06 42.18
C VAL A 55 -7.40 -8.11 42.14
N ARG A 56 -7.52 -7.33 41.06
CA ARG A 56 -8.75 -6.61 40.75
C ARG A 56 -9.84 -7.64 40.47
N ARG A 57 -10.78 -7.80 41.40
CA ARG A 57 -11.94 -8.67 41.27
C ARG A 57 -12.61 -8.40 39.92
N ALA A 58 -12.64 -9.42 39.06
CA ALA A 58 -13.19 -9.29 37.72
C ALA A 58 -14.67 -8.89 37.80
N ALA A 59 -15.02 -7.77 37.16
CA ALA A 59 -16.42 -7.34 37.03
C ALA A 59 -17.23 -8.46 36.36
N PRO A 60 -18.51 -8.65 36.75
CA PRO A 60 -19.35 -9.71 36.18
C PRO A 60 -19.44 -9.55 34.67
N ARG A 61 -19.00 -10.59 33.95
CA ARG A 61 -19.00 -10.63 32.48
C ARG A 61 -20.45 -10.49 32.00
N ARG A 62 -20.77 -9.34 31.41
CA ARG A 62 -22.06 -9.12 30.74
C ARG A 62 -22.17 -10.12 29.59
N ARG A 63 -23.29 -10.85 29.54
CA ARG A 63 -23.57 -11.79 28.44
C ARG A 63 -23.57 -11.00 27.13
N ALA A 64 -22.86 -11.52 26.12
CA ALA A 64 -22.76 -10.87 24.82
C ALA A 64 -24.18 -10.60 24.29
N SER A 65 -24.43 -9.33 23.97
CA SER A 65 -25.72 -8.90 23.43
C SER A 65 -25.95 -9.54 22.07
N ARG A 66 -27.22 -9.73 21.68
CA ARG A 66 -27.57 -10.15 20.30
C ARG A 66 -26.93 -9.21 19.26
N PHE A 67 -26.77 -7.94 19.61
CA PHE A 67 -26.05 -6.96 18.80
C PHE A 67 -24.54 -7.22 18.71
N SER A 68 -23.90 -7.76 19.75
CA SER A 68 -22.49 -8.16 19.71
C SER A 68 -22.25 -9.26 18.68
N LYS A 69 -23.19 -10.21 18.56
CA LYS A 69 -23.10 -11.29 17.56
C LYS A 69 -23.31 -10.79 16.13
N ILE A 70 -24.16 -9.78 15.94
CA ILE A 70 -24.35 -9.13 14.63
C ILE A 70 -23.11 -8.30 14.27
N ALA A 71 -22.54 -7.56 15.23
CA ALA A 71 -21.31 -6.80 15.02
C ALA A 71 -20.17 -7.73 14.59
N GLU A 72 -19.97 -8.84 15.31
CA GLU A 72 -18.96 -9.84 14.97
C GLU A 72 -19.18 -10.45 13.58
N MET A 73 -20.42 -10.76 13.19
CA MET A 73 -20.72 -11.24 11.83
C MET A 73 -20.46 -10.18 10.76
N VAL A 74 -20.75 -8.91 11.03
CA VAL A 74 -20.47 -7.80 10.10
C VAL A 74 -18.97 -7.59 9.96
N GLU A 75 -18.21 -7.69 11.05
CA GLU A 75 -16.76 -7.59 11.10
C GLU A 75 -16.11 -8.75 10.34
N GLN A 76 -16.59 -9.97 10.54
CA GLN A 76 -16.18 -11.16 9.78
C GLN A 76 -16.51 -11.04 8.29
N ARG A 77 -17.65 -10.43 7.92
CA ARG A 77 -18.02 -10.19 6.51
C ARG A 77 -17.21 -9.07 5.87
N ARG A 78 -16.80 -8.06 6.64
CA ARG A 78 -15.90 -6.99 6.18
C ARG A 78 -14.47 -7.53 6.02
N ALA A 79 -14.01 -8.36 6.94
CA ALA A 79 -12.74 -9.08 6.83
C ALA A 79 -12.73 -10.08 5.67
N LYS A 80 -13.88 -10.68 5.33
CA LYS A 80 -14.05 -11.57 4.15
C LYS A 80 -14.30 -10.85 2.83
N LYS A 81 -14.56 -9.54 2.84
CA LYS A 81 -14.59 -8.76 1.60
C LYS A 81 -13.13 -8.54 1.21
N GLU A 82 -12.59 -9.51 0.50
CA GLU A 82 -11.33 -9.34 -0.21
C GLU A 82 -11.46 -8.05 -1.01
N ASN A 83 -10.50 -7.14 -0.78
CA ASN A 83 -10.46 -5.89 -1.50
C ASN A 83 -10.40 -6.20 -3.00
N THR A 84 -11.13 -5.44 -3.81
CA THR A 84 -11.04 -5.56 -5.28
C THR A 84 -9.58 -5.48 -5.75
N LEU A 85 -8.75 -4.68 -5.06
CA LEU A 85 -7.31 -4.61 -5.31
C LEU A 85 -6.58 -5.91 -4.96
N ASP A 86 -6.90 -6.55 -3.83
CA ASP A 86 -6.25 -7.78 -3.40
C ASP A 86 -6.62 -8.95 -4.31
N LYS A 87 -7.89 -8.99 -4.74
CA LYS A 87 -8.37 -9.96 -5.74
C LYS A 87 -7.66 -9.76 -7.08
N ALA A 88 -7.64 -8.53 -7.60
CA ALA A 88 -6.95 -8.22 -8.86
C ALA A 88 -5.46 -8.58 -8.77
N ARG A 89 -4.78 -8.28 -7.65
CA ARG A 89 -3.37 -8.65 -7.43
C ARG A 89 -3.17 -10.17 -7.46
N ARG A 90 -4.05 -10.94 -6.83
CA ARG A 90 -4.00 -12.41 -6.84
C ARG A 90 -4.24 -12.98 -8.23
N GLU A 91 -5.27 -12.50 -8.93
CA GLU A 91 -5.58 -12.93 -10.29
C GLU A 91 -4.42 -12.64 -11.24
N TRP A 92 -3.82 -11.45 -11.14
CA TRP A 92 -2.66 -11.08 -11.93
C TRP A 92 -1.43 -11.96 -11.62
N SER A 93 -1.18 -12.22 -10.32
CA SER A 93 -0.09 -13.09 -9.89
C SER A 93 -0.26 -14.52 -10.39
N GLY A 94 -1.50 -15.04 -10.39
CA GLY A 94 -1.84 -16.35 -10.92
C GLY A 94 -1.66 -16.42 -12.44
N PHE A 95 -2.17 -15.40 -13.16
CA PHE A 95 -2.02 -15.30 -14.61
C PHE A 95 -0.55 -15.27 -15.06
N VAL A 96 0.29 -14.48 -14.37
CA VAL A 96 1.74 -14.41 -14.65
C VAL A 96 2.42 -15.77 -14.43
N ALA A 97 2.02 -16.51 -13.40
CA ALA A 97 2.55 -17.83 -13.12
C ALA A 97 2.10 -18.88 -14.15
N GLU A 98 0.84 -18.84 -14.57
CA GLU A 98 0.27 -19.76 -15.57
C GLU A 98 0.89 -19.53 -16.96
N GLN A 99 1.08 -18.27 -17.35
CA GLN A 99 1.69 -17.92 -18.63
C GLN A 99 3.22 -18.01 -18.62
N GLY A 100 3.84 -18.16 -17.45
CA GLY A 100 5.30 -18.23 -17.33
C GLY A 100 6.03 -16.95 -17.79
N ILE A 101 5.35 -15.80 -17.73
CA ILE A 101 5.87 -14.51 -18.23
C ILE A 101 6.58 -13.69 -17.15
N ARG A 102 6.96 -14.31 -16.04
CA ARG A 102 7.56 -13.59 -14.91
C ARG A 102 8.93 -13.03 -15.29
N GLU A 103 9.76 -13.85 -15.90
CA GLU A 103 11.11 -13.49 -16.34
C GLU A 103 11.07 -12.40 -17.42
N ASP A 104 10.13 -12.49 -18.37
CA ASP A 104 9.94 -11.49 -19.42
C ASP A 104 9.48 -10.14 -18.85
N LEU A 105 8.59 -10.16 -17.84
CA LEU A 105 8.17 -8.95 -17.14
C LEU A 105 9.32 -8.33 -16.34
N ASP A 106 10.14 -9.14 -15.68
CA ASP A 106 11.29 -8.65 -14.91
C ASP A 106 12.34 -7.99 -15.82
N GLN A 107 12.58 -8.57 -17.01
CA GLN A 107 13.47 -7.99 -18.03
C GLN A 107 12.87 -6.75 -18.71
N ALA A 108 11.55 -6.70 -18.91
CA ALA A 108 10.87 -5.54 -19.50
C ALA A 108 10.70 -4.39 -18.50
N ASN A 109 10.74 -4.69 -17.19
CA ASN A 109 10.67 -3.70 -16.14
C ASN A 109 11.98 -2.92 -16.01
N LYS A 110 11.99 -1.93 -15.10
CA LYS A 110 13.14 -1.07 -14.83
C LYS A 110 14.44 -1.84 -14.57
N ASP A 111 14.35 -3.01 -13.95
CA ASP A 111 15.53 -3.80 -13.56
C ASP A 111 16.31 -4.31 -14.77
N GLY A 112 15.63 -4.82 -15.81
CA GLY A 112 16.29 -5.20 -17.07
C GLY A 112 16.88 -4.01 -17.83
N PHE A 113 16.29 -2.81 -17.72
CA PHE A 113 16.90 -1.60 -18.28
C PHE A 113 18.20 -1.21 -17.55
N VAL A 114 18.23 -1.29 -16.22
CA VAL A 114 19.43 -0.99 -15.42
C VAL A 114 20.52 -1.99 -15.73
N GLU A 115 20.21 -3.28 -15.78
CA GLU A 115 21.16 -4.34 -16.17
C GLU A 115 21.74 -4.07 -17.56
N ARG A 116 20.90 -3.69 -18.52
CA ARG A 116 21.35 -3.33 -19.88
C ARG A 116 22.28 -2.11 -19.88
N GLN A 117 21.99 -1.08 -19.09
CA GLN A 117 22.84 0.10 -18.99
C GLN A 117 24.20 -0.22 -18.34
N GLU A 118 24.22 -1.00 -17.27
CA GLU A 118 25.46 -1.44 -16.63
C GLU A 118 26.32 -2.26 -17.59
N PHE A 119 25.70 -3.18 -18.32
CA PHE A 119 26.39 -3.95 -19.36
C PHE A 119 27.02 -3.02 -20.41
N LEU A 120 26.27 -2.02 -20.90
CA LEU A 120 26.79 -1.05 -21.86
C LEU A 120 27.95 -0.22 -21.30
N SER A 121 27.89 0.21 -20.03
CA SER A 121 29.00 0.91 -19.37
C SER A 121 30.27 0.06 -19.35
N ARG A 122 30.17 -1.19 -18.87
CA ARG A 122 31.30 -2.12 -18.76
C ARG A 122 31.92 -2.45 -20.11
N VAL A 123 31.10 -2.67 -21.14
CA VAL A 123 31.58 -2.91 -22.51
C VAL A 123 32.28 -1.66 -23.04
N ASN A 124 31.68 -0.48 -22.85
CA ASN A 124 32.23 0.79 -23.31
C ASN A 124 33.61 1.08 -22.68
N GLU A 125 33.74 0.89 -21.37
CA GLU A 125 35.00 1.01 -20.63
C GLU A 125 36.08 0.10 -21.23
N ARG A 126 35.76 -1.18 -21.44
CA ARG A 126 36.69 -2.16 -22.02
C ARG A 126 37.11 -1.78 -23.45
N THR A 127 36.18 -1.27 -24.25
CA THR A 127 36.50 -0.81 -25.62
C THR A 127 37.38 0.43 -25.61
N TYR A 128 37.14 1.36 -24.67
CA TYR A 128 37.92 2.58 -24.52
C TYR A 128 39.36 2.29 -24.07
N GLU A 129 39.55 1.40 -23.11
CA GLU A 129 40.88 0.95 -22.68
C GLU A 129 41.64 0.30 -23.84
N ARG A 130 40.97 -0.55 -24.63
CA ARG A 130 41.54 -1.20 -25.81
C ARG A 130 41.93 -0.20 -26.90
N SER A 131 41.13 0.85 -27.11
CA SER A 131 41.48 1.91 -28.08
C SER A 131 42.61 2.79 -27.58
N ARG A 132 42.77 2.96 -26.27
CA ARG A 132 43.86 3.73 -25.66
C ARG A 132 45.19 2.98 -25.65
N GLN A 133 45.17 1.64 -25.65
CA GLN A 133 46.36 0.79 -25.73
C GLN A 133 46.92 0.63 -27.15
N LYS A 134 46.18 1.05 -28.18
CA LYS A 134 46.65 1.13 -29.56
C LYS A 134 47.23 2.51 -29.84
#